data_AF-A0A1G9UR63-F1
#
_entry.id   AF-A0A1G9UR63-F1
#
_cell.length_a   1.000
_cell.length_b   1.000
_cell.length_c   1.000
_cell.angle_alpha   90.00
_cell.angle_beta   90.00
_cell.angle_gamma   90.00
#
_symmetry.space_group_name_H-M   'P 1'
#
loop_
_entity.id
_entity.type
_entity.pdbx_description
1 polymer ?
#
loop_
_entity_poly.entity_id
_entity_poly.type
_entity_poly.pdbx_seq_one_letter_code
_entity_poly.pdbx_strand_id
1 'polypeptide(L)'
;MEAARIDITPKATQVVDQLREKHGALMFHQSGGCCDGSSPMCFEKGDFRIGESDVWLGAVHGCDFYMSEDQFEYWKHTHLTIDVTPGRGASFSLEIPLGVRFLIRSRLFTDEETKHLTPVHQGEHN
;
A
#
# COMPACT_ATOMS: atom_id res chain seq x y z
N MET A 1 9.39 15.24 14.78
CA MET A 1 9.53 13.90 14.17
C MET A 1 8.37 13.78 13.21
N GLU A 2 8.64 13.50 11.93
CA GLU A 2 7.57 13.35 10.95
C GLU A 2 6.82 12.04 11.21
N ALA A 3 5.49 12.08 11.13
CA ALA A 3 4.64 10.92 11.26
C ALA A 3 4.43 10.31 9.87
N ALA A 4 4.90 9.08 9.70
CA ALA A 4 4.66 8.29 8.50
C ALA A 4 3.15 8.06 8.34
N ARG A 5 2.67 8.03 7.10
CA ARG A 5 1.26 7.73 6.80
C ARG A 5 0.99 6.26 6.59
N ILE A 6 2.04 5.49 6.32
CA ILE A 6 2.00 4.10 5.93
C ILE A 6 3.15 3.35 6.60
N ASP A 7 2.84 2.20 7.18
CA ASP A 7 3.81 1.23 7.70
C ASP A 7 3.53 -0.16 7.15
N ILE A 8 4.41 -1.11 7.44
CA ILE A 8 4.27 -2.52 7.07
C ILE A 8 4.63 -3.41 8.26
N THR A 9 3.84 -4.47 8.49
CA THR A 9 4.12 -5.41 9.57
C THR A 9 5.30 -6.34 9.24
N PRO A 10 6.03 -6.84 10.24
CA PRO A 10 7.11 -7.82 10.00
C PRO A 10 6.67 -9.10 9.27
N LYS A 11 5.38 -9.45 9.34
CA LYS A 11 4.84 -10.60 8.59
C LYS A 11 4.69 -10.25 7.11
N ALA A 12 4.20 -9.06 6.81
CA ALA A 12 4.05 -8.59 5.44
C ALA A 12 5.43 -8.36 4.78
N THR A 13 6.43 -7.87 5.52
CA THR A 13 7.79 -7.70 4.98
C THR A 13 8.40 -9.02 4.51
N GLN A 14 8.21 -10.13 5.25
CA GLN A 14 8.68 -11.46 4.85
C GLN A 14 8.08 -11.95 3.53
N VAL A 15 6.82 -11.61 3.27
CA VAL A 15 6.15 -11.95 2.02
C VAL A 15 6.68 -11.07 0.89
N VAL A 16 6.86 -9.77 1.15
CA VAL A 16 7.48 -8.85 0.20
C VAL A 16 8.89 -9.29 -0.19
N ASP A 17 9.71 -9.75 0.76
CA ASP A 17 11.05 -10.24 0.46
C ASP A 17 11.04 -11.48 -0.44
N GLN A 18 10.16 -12.45 -0.15
CA GLN A 18 9.98 -13.63 -1.01
C GLN A 18 9.54 -13.26 -2.43
N LEU A 19 8.62 -12.31 -2.55
CA LEU A 19 8.18 -11.82 -3.86
C LEU A 19 9.31 -11.07 -4.57
N ARG A 20 10.05 -10.23 -3.84
CA ARG A 20 11.16 -9.43 -4.37
C ARG A 20 12.30 -10.29 -4.88
N GLU A 21 12.61 -11.40 -4.23
CA GLU A 21 13.62 -12.34 -4.71
C GLU A 21 13.28 -12.93 -6.08
N LYS A 22 11.99 -13.10 -6.36
CA LYS A 22 11.49 -13.70 -7.61
C LYS A 22 11.20 -12.67 -8.71
N HIS A 23 10.70 -11.51 -8.33
CA HIS A 23 10.11 -10.51 -9.22
C HIS A 23 10.92 -9.20 -9.27
N GLY A 24 11.86 -8.99 -8.36
CA GLY A 24 12.66 -7.77 -8.27
C GLY A 24 11.97 -6.64 -7.51
N ALA A 25 12.07 -5.41 -8.02
CA ALA A 25 11.47 -4.25 -7.35
C ALA A 25 9.93 -4.35 -7.39
N LEU A 26 9.29 -4.07 -6.26
CA LEU A 26 7.83 -4.21 -6.09
C LEU A 26 7.20 -2.88 -5.71
N MET A 27 5.91 -2.75 -5.99
CA MET A 27 5.07 -1.63 -5.58
C MET A 27 3.72 -2.14 -5.08
N PHE A 28 3.07 -1.33 -4.25
CA PHE A 28 1.72 -1.55 -3.78
C PHE A 28 0.79 -0.52 -4.41
N HIS A 29 -0.39 -0.98 -4.82
CA HIS A 29 -1.47 -0.11 -5.26
C HIS A 29 -2.78 -0.51 -4.62
N GLN A 30 -3.52 0.48 -4.13
CA GLN A 30 -4.87 0.30 -3.63
C GLN A 30 -5.86 1.12 -4.46
N SER A 31 -6.51 0.44 -5.40
CA SER A 31 -7.67 0.98 -6.14
C SER A 31 -8.96 0.73 -5.37
N GLY A 32 -9.84 1.74 -5.25
CA GLY A 32 -11.17 1.61 -4.62
C GLY A 32 -12.20 0.73 -5.35
N GLY A 33 -11.77 -0.17 -6.26
CA GLY A 33 -12.62 -0.90 -7.20
C GLY A 33 -12.92 -2.36 -6.85
N CYS A 34 -14.23 -2.65 -6.73
CA CYS A 34 -14.94 -3.94 -6.75
C CYS A 34 -15.02 -4.76 -5.44
N CYS A 35 -16.24 -4.81 -4.89
CA CYS A 35 -16.85 -5.67 -3.84
C CYS A 35 -16.12 -5.94 -2.50
N ASP A 36 -14.80 -5.83 -2.41
CA ASP A 36 -14.01 -6.06 -1.18
C ASP A 36 -13.04 -4.90 -0.87
N GLY A 37 -13.16 -3.78 -1.62
CA GLY A 37 -12.31 -2.58 -1.82
C GLY A 37 -11.35 -2.05 -0.72
N SER A 38 -10.62 -2.91 -0.05
CA SER A 38 -9.78 -2.59 1.11
C SER A 38 -8.43 -3.32 1.13
N SER A 39 -8.22 -4.27 0.22
CA SER A 39 -6.95 -5.00 0.12
C SER A 39 -5.96 -4.26 -0.79
N PRO A 40 -4.74 -3.99 -0.33
CA PRO A 40 -3.69 -3.47 -1.18
C PRO A 40 -3.19 -4.61 -2.07
N MET A 41 -2.95 -4.31 -3.34
CA MET A 41 -2.40 -5.26 -4.30
C MET A 41 -0.92 -5.01 -4.47
N CYS A 42 -0.14 -6.08 -4.62
CA CYS A 42 1.31 -6.05 -4.82
C CYS A 42 1.62 -6.38 -6.29
N PHE A 43 2.34 -5.46 -6.95
CA PHE A 43 2.74 -5.53 -8.34
C PHE A 43 4.26 -5.36 -8.50
N GLU A 44 4.80 -5.74 -9.65
CA GLU A 44 6.17 -5.38 -10.02
C GLU A 44 6.25 -3.86 -10.25
N LYS A 45 7.37 -3.25 -9.83
CA LYS A 45 7.56 -1.81 -9.97
C LYS A 45 7.55 -1.43 -11.45
N GLY A 46 6.56 -0.63 -11.86
CA GLY A 46 6.37 -0.17 -13.24
C GLY A 46 5.39 -1.01 -14.07
N ASP A 47 4.90 -2.15 -13.55
CA ASP A 47 3.89 -2.97 -14.23
C ASP A 47 2.47 -2.37 -14.10
N PHE A 48 2.20 -1.73 -12.97
CA PHE A 48 0.97 -0.96 -12.77
C PHE A 48 1.13 0.49 -13.22
N ARG A 49 0.20 0.97 -14.06
CA ARG A 49 0.20 2.36 -14.55
C ARG A 49 -0.44 3.28 -13.50
N ILE A 50 0.39 4.13 -12.91
CA ILE A 50 -0.04 5.20 -12.00
C ILE A 50 -0.58 6.37 -12.81
N GLY A 51 -1.77 6.85 -12.48
CA GLY A 51 -2.39 8.04 -13.07
C GLY A 51 -2.23 9.29 -12.20
N GLU A 52 -2.67 10.44 -12.71
CA GLU A 52 -2.71 11.70 -11.96
C GLU A 52 -3.61 11.63 -10.72
N SER A 53 -4.65 10.81 -10.80
CA SER A 53 -5.58 10.56 -9.70
C SER A 53 -5.06 9.54 -8.69
N ASP A 54 -3.80 9.12 -8.76
CA ASP A 54 -3.17 8.28 -7.75
C ASP A 54 -2.28 9.13 -6.84
N VAL A 55 -2.21 8.76 -5.57
CA VAL A 55 -1.47 9.47 -4.53
C VAL A 55 -0.46 8.50 -3.93
N TRP A 56 0.81 8.88 -4.00
CA TRP A 56 1.91 8.21 -3.31
C TRP A 56 1.92 8.64 -1.84
N LEU A 57 1.73 7.65 -0.96
CA LEU A 57 1.68 7.83 0.49
C LEU A 57 3.04 7.69 1.17
N GLY A 58 3.99 7.03 0.50
CA GLY A 58 5.31 6.74 1.02
C GLY A 58 5.85 5.39 0.53
N ALA A 59 7.10 5.11 0.89
CA ALA A 59 7.74 3.83 0.63
C ALA A 59 7.88 3.02 1.92
N VAL A 60 7.47 1.75 1.89
CA VAL A 60 7.58 0.81 3.02
C VAL A 60 8.35 -0.42 2.60
N HIS A 61 9.37 -0.77 3.41
CA HIS A 61 10.26 -1.90 3.13
C HIS A 61 10.86 -1.90 1.71
N GLY A 62 11.04 -0.72 1.08
CA GLY A 62 11.54 -0.61 -0.30
C GLY A 62 10.47 -0.77 -1.40
N CYS A 63 9.19 -0.75 -1.04
CA CYS A 63 8.06 -0.77 -1.96
C CYS A 63 7.28 0.54 -1.88
N ASP A 64 7.04 1.16 -3.04
CA ASP A 64 6.23 2.37 -3.15
C ASP A 64 4.75 2.03 -2.96
N PHE A 65 4.03 2.81 -2.14
CA PHE A 65 2.59 2.63 -1.93
C PHE A 65 1.78 3.75 -2.58
N TYR A 66 0.91 3.37 -3.49
CA TYR A 66 -0.01 4.27 -4.20
C TYR A 66 -1.46 3.95 -3.87
N MET A 67 -2.30 4.97 -3.85
CA MET A 67 -3.73 4.86 -3.59
C MET A 67 -4.48 5.90 -4.42
N SER A 68 -5.65 5.56 -4.96
CA SER A 68 -6.47 6.54 -5.68
C SER A 68 -6.85 7.74 -4.79
N GLU A 69 -6.90 8.95 -5.35
CA GLU A 69 -7.20 10.21 -4.66
C GLU A 69 -8.52 10.14 -3.86
N ASP A 70 -9.56 9.53 -4.42
CA ASP A 70 -10.84 9.32 -3.73
C ASP A 70 -10.69 8.51 -2.44
N GLN A 71 -9.85 7.48 -2.47
CA GLN A 71 -9.53 6.70 -1.28
C GLN A 71 -8.62 7.53 -0.37
N PHE A 72 -7.62 8.23 -0.89
CA PHE A 72 -6.78 9.08 -0.06
C PHE A 72 -7.61 10.08 0.76
N GLU A 73 -8.60 10.73 0.16
CA GLU A 73 -9.48 11.67 0.86
C GLU A 73 -10.24 11.05 2.04
N TYR A 74 -10.63 9.78 1.92
CA TYR A 74 -11.27 9.03 3.01
C TYR A 74 -10.26 8.62 4.11
N TRP A 75 -9.04 8.25 3.72
CA TRP A 75 -8.02 7.69 4.63
C TRP A 75 -6.97 8.71 5.09
N LYS A 76 -7.02 9.98 4.66
CA LYS A 76 -6.01 11.03 4.95
C LYS A 76 -5.80 11.32 6.44
N HIS A 77 -6.78 10.99 7.26
CA HIS A 77 -6.76 11.13 8.73
C HIS A 77 -6.44 9.81 9.44
N THR A 78 -6.05 8.78 8.70
CA THR A 78 -5.69 7.46 9.23
C THR A 78 -4.26 7.09 8.88
N HIS A 79 -3.59 6.50 9.86
CA HIS A 79 -2.35 5.79 9.67
C HIS A 79 -2.66 4.41 9.09
N LEU A 80 -2.07 4.11 7.95
CA LEU A 80 -2.21 2.84 7.25
C LEU A 80 -1.10 1.89 7.65
N THR A 81 -1.41 0.61 7.76
CA THR A 81 -0.42 -0.43 8.01
C THR A 81 -0.71 -1.62 7.13
N ILE A 82 0.22 -1.95 6.24
CA ILE A 82 0.17 -3.14 5.40
C ILE A 82 0.45 -4.35 6.29
N ASP A 83 -0.52 -5.26 6.34
CA ASP A 83 -0.40 -6.54 7.02
C ASP A 83 -0.72 -7.68 6.04
N VAL A 84 -0.49 -8.91 6.48
CA VAL A 84 -0.76 -10.10 5.68
C VAL A 84 -1.51 -11.13 6.49
N THR A 85 -2.44 -11.83 5.85
CA THR A 85 -3.19 -12.94 6.45
C THR A 85 -3.20 -14.14 5.51
N PRO A 86 -3.25 -15.38 6.03
CA PRO A 86 -3.55 -16.55 5.21
C PRO A 86 -4.90 -16.38 4.52
N GLY A 87 -4.97 -16.71 3.23
CA GLY A 87 -6.18 -16.56 2.45
C GLY A 87 -5.89 -16.44 0.96
N ARG A 88 -6.96 -16.48 0.17
CA ARG A 88 -6.85 -16.24 -1.28
C ARG A 88 -6.62 -14.75 -1.51
N GLY A 89 -5.48 -14.40 -2.10
CA GLY A 89 -5.14 -13.04 -2.55
C GLY A 89 -6.12 -12.51 -3.59
N ALA A 90 -6.05 -11.20 -3.84
CA ALA A 90 -6.73 -10.60 -5.00
C ALA A 90 -6.17 -11.25 -6.27
N SER A 91 -7.04 -11.56 -7.24
CA SER A 91 -6.70 -12.36 -8.43
C SER A 91 -5.53 -11.84 -9.29
N PHE A 92 -5.09 -10.61 -9.08
CA PHE A 92 -4.00 -9.95 -9.80
C PHE A 92 -2.73 -9.74 -8.98
N SER A 93 -2.71 -10.12 -7.71
CA SER A 93 -1.62 -9.82 -6.79
C SER A 93 -0.57 -10.94 -6.76
N LEU A 94 0.70 -10.60 -6.62
CA LEU A 94 1.81 -11.55 -6.74
C LEU A 94 1.88 -12.61 -5.61
N GLU A 95 1.22 -12.38 -4.48
CA GLU A 95 1.23 -13.29 -3.32
C GLU A 95 0.29 -14.50 -3.41
N ILE A 96 -0.57 -14.58 -4.45
CA ILE A 96 -1.49 -15.71 -4.67
C ILE A 96 -0.82 -17.09 -4.52
N PRO A 97 0.33 -17.39 -5.18
CA PRO A 97 0.98 -18.69 -5.04
C PRO A 97 1.50 -19.00 -3.62
N LEU A 98 1.66 -17.98 -2.76
CA LEU A 98 2.07 -18.14 -1.37
C LEU A 98 0.88 -18.47 -0.44
N GLY A 99 -0.36 -18.45 -0.95
CA GLY A 99 -1.56 -18.78 -0.16
C GLY A 99 -1.89 -17.73 0.91
N VAL A 100 -1.38 -16.51 0.73
CA VAL A 100 -1.62 -15.36 1.62
C VAL A 100 -2.26 -14.22 0.84
N ARG A 101 -2.75 -13.22 1.55
CA ARG A 101 -3.25 -11.97 0.98
C ARG A 101 -2.83 -10.77 1.83
N PHE A 102 -2.50 -9.66 1.16
CA PHE A 102 -2.28 -8.41 1.88
C PHE A 102 -3.60 -7.77 2.30
N LEU A 103 -3.55 -7.01 3.40
CA LEU A 103 -4.66 -6.22 3.92
C LEU A 103 -4.13 -4.92 4.53
N ILE A 104 -4.94 -3.87 4.48
CA ILE A 104 -4.64 -2.62 5.19
C ILE A 104 -5.34 -2.62 6.54
N ARG A 105 -4.60 -2.25 7.58
CA ARG A 105 -5.14 -1.82 8.87
C ARG A 105 -5.06 -0.30 8.94
N SER A 106 -6.17 0.36 9.22
CA SER A 106 -6.18 1.77 9.60
C SER A 106 -6.29 1.95 11.10
N ARG A 107 -5.62 2.97 11.59
CA ARG A 107 -5.96 3.64 12.86
C ARG A 107 -6.06 5.14 12.63
N LEU A 108 -6.88 5.84 13.40
CA LEU A 108 -6.89 7.30 13.34
C LEU A 108 -5.53 7.86 13.81
N PHE A 109 -5.08 8.93 13.17
CA PHE A 109 -3.95 9.70 13.69
C PHE A 109 -4.35 10.39 14.99
N THR A 110 -3.38 10.51 15.89
CA THR A 110 -3.50 11.40 17.04
C THR A 110 -3.39 12.87 16.60
N ASP A 111 -3.86 13.79 17.44
CA ASP A 111 -3.74 15.24 17.18
C ASP A 111 -2.29 15.70 16.99
N GLU A 112 -1.35 15.02 17.63
CA GLU A 112 0.08 15.29 17.50
C GLU A 112 0.62 14.80 16.15
N GLU A 113 0.30 13.57 15.74
CA GLU A 113 0.69 13.02 14.43
C GLU A 113 0.13 13.86 13.29
N THR A 114 -1.12 14.31 13.39
CA THR A 114 -1.80 15.12 12.37
C THR A 114 -1.03 16.41 12.04
N LYS A 115 -0.33 16.99 13.02
CA LYS A 115 0.48 18.22 12.85
C LYS A 115 1.83 17.95 12.18
N HIS A 116 2.26 16.70 12.12
CA HIS A 116 3.58 16.30 11.66
C HIS A 116 3.52 15.24 10.54
N LEU A 117 2.38 15.09 9.87
CA LEU A 117 2.23 14.09 8.81
C LEU A 117 3.18 14.38 7.65
N THR A 118 3.81 13.32 7.17
CA THR A 118 4.64 13.36 5.97
C THR A 118 3.79 13.82 4.77
N PRO A 119 4.29 14.72 3.89
CA PRO A 119 3.57 15.11 2.69
C PRO A 119 3.34 13.91 1.77
N VAL A 120 2.22 13.92 1.06
CA VAL A 120 1.93 12.98 -0.02
C VAL A 120 2.30 13.59 -1.36
N HIS A 121 2.56 12.75 -2.35
CA HIS A 121 2.88 13.17 -3.69
C HIS A 121 1.83 12.62 -4.66
N GLN A 122 1.42 13.40 -5.66
CA GLN A 122 0.56 12.88 -6.72
C GLN A 122 1.38 12.00 -7.67
N GLY A 123 0.74 10.98 -8.22
CA GLY A 123 1.27 10.16 -9.28
C GLY A 123 1.49 11.01 -10.53
N GLU A 124 2.69 10.95 -11.09
CA GLU A 124 3.00 11.69 -12.32
C GLU A 124 2.67 10.83 -13.54
N HIS A 125 2.05 11.43 -14.56
CA HIS A 125 1.95 10.82 -15.89
C HIS A 125 3.37 10.70 -16.49
N ASN A 126 3.88 9.47 -16.57
CA ASN A 126 5.07 9.16 -17.37
C ASN A 126 4.72 9.01 -18.85
#